data_AF-A0A924DTB8-F1
#
_entry.id   AF-A0A924DTB8-F1
#
_cell.length_a   1.000
_cell.length_b   1.000
_cell.length_c   1.000
_cell.angle_alpha   90.00
_cell.angle_beta   90.00
_cell.angle_gamma   90.00
#
_symmetry.space_group_name_H-M   'P 1'
#
loop_
_entity.id
_entity.type
_entity.pdbx_description
1 polymer ?
#
loop_
_entity_poly.entity_id
_entity_poly.type
_entity_poly.pdbx_seq_one_letter_code
_entity_poly.pdbx_strand_id
1 'polypeptide(L)'
;MRSLSLVVGLLCLFTVNTQAAQAKSADAFFKRFQVVRSADGKLVGIRDRTLPVKFSVAPYVKLIRSQLLDEQSLMSPQNLASGQYDSEIKSVIEDGMDQNLSGYQTQFDENVEVVVNSLKKLAVLNIDFIFTHEIFQDVVNQYQGKMTDAIMLLDPTMIANVNDSSYFYKKNVTYKAVTWGLDFARRRMSSIPMLNTVSYVIVQVEKLITERRQFHQNMLLHYLENFKEEELGLTHDEVNLIWSSIYESRIQWYAFWESSTAKNNWTKYGVNNFYLNFRAATTNLKNAQSIYSEVSDRMNFAFQKVTFNNEKVVVNLFDKESIFQNRPAVAFNYDRPTQIVRKRVVLNLAELGLSFVPMSAMIKDNVSTFIKSFYEQQKITEGALYGYFESNGDSKGQDQVHAQYLNPFDGLAL
;
A
#
# COMPACT_ATOMS: atom_id res chain seq x y z
N MET A 1 -16.25 72.73 -5.81
CA MET A 1 -14.91 72.14 -6.06
C MET A 1 -14.64 71.13 -4.95
N ARG A 2 -14.35 69.87 -5.34
CA ARG A 2 -13.44 68.85 -4.72
C ARG A 2 -13.49 68.70 -3.19
N SER A 3 -13.65 67.54 -2.56
CA SER A 3 -13.34 66.14 -2.89
C SER A 3 -14.06 65.27 -1.84
N LEU A 4 -14.83 64.25 -2.20
CA LEU A 4 -14.39 62.85 -2.38
C LEU A 4 -13.38 62.37 -1.32
N SER A 5 -13.68 61.19 -0.75
CA SER A 5 -12.80 60.31 0.05
C SER A 5 -13.00 60.31 1.57
N LEU A 6 -14.15 59.84 2.05
CA LEU A 6 -14.22 59.22 3.39
C LEU A 6 -15.40 58.24 3.56
N VAL A 7 -15.67 57.42 2.54
CA VAL A 7 -16.70 56.35 2.59
C VAL A 7 -16.06 54.95 2.41
N VAL A 8 -14.73 54.84 2.35
CA VAL A 8 -14.04 53.55 2.07
C VAL A 8 -13.47 52.87 3.33
N GLY A 9 -13.62 53.48 4.52
CA GLY A 9 -12.95 53.03 5.73
C GLY A 9 -13.68 52.02 6.62
N LEU A 10 -14.85 51.49 6.23
CA LEU A 10 -15.65 50.62 7.10
C LEU A 10 -16.43 49.52 6.35
N LEU A 11 -15.86 48.99 5.29
CA LEU A 11 -16.16 47.62 4.86
C LEU A 11 -15.26 46.70 5.70
N CYS A 12 -15.74 46.43 6.92
CA CYS A 12 -15.28 45.34 7.75
C CYS A 12 -15.25 44.06 6.91
N LEU A 13 -14.06 43.71 6.43
CA LEU A 13 -13.36 42.44 6.63
C LEU A 13 -14.17 41.37 7.38
N PHE A 14 -15.31 40.98 6.83
CA PHE A 14 -15.74 39.60 6.83
C PHE A 14 -14.95 38.91 5.73
N THR A 15 -13.65 38.73 5.95
CA THR A 15 -12.97 37.55 5.42
C THR A 15 -13.60 36.38 6.14
N VAL A 16 -14.80 35.99 5.69
CA VAL A 16 -15.28 34.64 5.87
C VAL A 16 -14.18 33.80 5.25
N ASN A 17 -13.37 33.17 6.09
CA ASN A 17 -12.62 31.98 5.73
C ASN A 17 -13.67 30.94 5.34
N THR A 18 -14.28 31.10 4.17
CA THR A 18 -14.81 29.98 3.43
C THR A 18 -13.57 29.20 3.02
N GLN A 19 -13.09 28.34 3.93
CA GLN A 19 -12.73 27.01 3.48
C GLN A 19 -14.00 26.54 2.78
N ALA A 20 -14.05 26.78 1.46
CA ALA A 20 -15.05 26.17 0.64
C ALA A 20 -14.91 24.69 0.96
N ALA A 21 -15.91 24.13 1.64
CA ALA A 21 -16.09 22.70 1.67
C ALA A 21 -16.15 22.34 0.20
N GLN A 22 -15.02 21.91 -0.37
CA GLN A 22 -14.98 21.42 -1.73
C GLN A 22 -15.93 20.24 -1.70
N ALA A 23 -17.09 20.41 -2.34
CA ALA A 23 -18.08 19.36 -2.40
C ALA A 23 -17.36 18.12 -2.95
N LYS A 24 -17.50 16.98 -2.24
CA LYS A 24 -17.00 15.69 -2.73
C LYS A 24 -17.47 15.54 -4.17
N SER A 25 -16.55 15.37 -5.12
CA SER A 25 -16.88 15.34 -6.54
C SER A 25 -16.75 13.94 -7.13
N ALA A 26 -17.81 13.49 -7.80
CA ALA A 26 -17.78 12.29 -8.64
C ALA A 26 -16.93 12.48 -9.92
N ASP A 27 -16.53 13.72 -10.26
CA ASP A 27 -15.66 13.97 -11.42
C ASP A 27 -14.33 13.23 -11.32
N ALA A 28 -13.79 13.12 -10.11
CA ALA A 28 -12.56 12.38 -9.86
C ALA A 28 -12.70 10.90 -10.22
N PHE A 29 -13.87 10.31 -9.93
CA PHE A 29 -14.20 8.95 -10.37
C PHE A 29 -14.14 8.83 -11.89
N PHE A 30 -14.74 9.74 -12.65
CA PHE A 30 -14.75 9.64 -14.12
C PHE A 30 -13.43 10.01 -14.80
N LYS A 31 -12.55 10.76 -14.12
CA LYS A 31 -11.17 10.99 -14.58
C LYS A 31 -10.36 9.71 -14.46
N ARG A 32 -10.48 9.01 -13.33
CA ARG A 32 -9.71 7.81 -13.00
C ARG A 32 -10.29 6.54 -13.61
N PHE A 33 -11.57 6.29 -13.36
CA PHE A 33 -12.24 5.04 -13.69
C PHE A 33 -13.08 5.16 -14.97
N GLN A 34 -13.12 4.05 -15.71
CA GLN A 34 -13.97 3.86 -16.85
C GLN A 34 -14.95 2.73 -16.57
N VAL A 35 -16.25 3.04 -16.64
CA VAL A 35 -17.31 2.04 -16.70
C VAL A 35 -17.31 1.43 -18.09
N VAL A 36 -16.97 0.14 -18.18
CA VAL A 36 -16.91 -0.60 -19.44
C VAL A 36 -18.24 -1.32 -19.64
N ARG A 37 -18.91 -1.01 -20.75
CA ARG A 37 -20.18 -1.65 -21.15
C ARG A 37 -20.01 -2.43 -22.44
N SER A 38 -20.77 -3.51 -22.60
CA SER A 38 -20.87 -4.27 -23.84
C SER A 38 -21.75 -3.54 -24.87
N ALA A 39 -21.80 -4.06 -26.10
CA ALA A 39 -22.60 -3.47 -27.18
C ALA A 39 -24.12 -3.43 -26.89
N ASP A 40 -24.61 -4.32 -26.02
CA ASP A 40 -26.00 -4.35 -25.52
C ASP A 40 -26.20 -3.49 -24.25
N GLY A 41 -25.20 -2.70 -23.85
CA GLY A 41 -25.28 -1.73 -22.74
C GLY A 41 -25.05 -2.32 -21.34
N LYS A 42 -24.83 -3.63 -21.20
CA LYS A 42 -24.58 -4.27 -19.90
C LYS A 42 -23.19 -3.95 -19.38
N LEU A 43 -23.06 -3.86 -18.06
CA LEU A 43 -21.77 -3.70 -17.41
C LEU A 43 -20.88 -4.92 -17.69
N VAL A 44 -19.64 -4.66 -18.08
CA VAL A 44 -18.57 -5.65 -18.22
C VAL A 44 -17.59 -5.55 -17.06
N GLY A 45 -17.27 -4.33 -16.64
CA GLY A 45 -16.33 -4.11 -15.55
C GLY A 45 -15.92 -2.65 -15.39
N ILE A 46 -14.96 -2.42 -14.51
CA ILE A 46 -14.34 -1.13 -14.26
C ILE A 46 -12.86 -1.22 -14.61
N ARG A 47 -12.40 -0.28 -15.44
CA ARG A 47 -10.98 -0.05 -15.71
C ARG A 47 -10.48 1.18 -14.98
N ASP A 48 -9.23 1.16 -14.54
CA ASP A 48 -8.51 2.35 -14.14
C ASP A 48 -7.64 2.86 -15.30
N ARG A 49 -7.86 4.12 -15.69
CA ARG A 49 -7.19 4.78 -16.83
C ARG A 49 -5.75 5.18 -16.55
N THR A 50 -5.37 5.28 -15.28
CA THR A 50 -4.03 5.68 -14.82
C THR A 50 -3.07 4.50 -14.79
N LEU A 51 -3.59 3.26 -14.82
CA LEU A 51 -2.75 2.06 -14.80
C LEU A 51 -2.03 1.85 -16.15
N PRO A 52 -0.70 1.72 -16.16
CA PRO A 52 0.04 1.54 -17.38
C PRO A 52 -0.18 0.13 -17.96
N VAL A 53 -0.40 0.09 -19.27
CA VAL A 53 -0.50 -1.17 -20.05
C VAL A 53 0.88 -1.81 -20.25
N LYS A 54 1.94 -1.00 -20.28
CA LYS A 54 3.33 -1.47 -20.44
C LYS A 54 3.95 -1.74 -19.08
N PHE A 55 4.59 -2.89 -18.96
CA PHE A 55 5.31 -3.29 -17.75
C PHE A 55 6.82 -3.06 -17.88
N SER A 56 7.43 -2.57 -16.81
CA SER A 56 8.89 -2.52 -16.68
C SER A 56 9.30 -2.74 -15.23
N VAL A 57 10.39 -3.48 -15.01
CA VAL A 57 11.00 -3.71 -13.70
C VAL A 57 11.90 -2.54 -13.27
N ALA A 58 12.36 -1.73 -14.23
CA ALA A 58 13.32 -0.65 -14.00
C ALA A 58 12.90 0.37 -12.93
N PRO A 59 11.62 0.80 -12.81
CA PRO A 59 11.19 1.70 -11.73
C PRO A 59 11.48 1.14 -10.34
N TYR A 60 11.24 -0.16 -10.13
CA TYR A 60 11.51 -0.81 -8.86
C TYR A 60 13.00 -0.96 -8.58
N VAL A 61 13.78 -1.36 -9.60
CA VAL A 61 15.24 -1.44 -9.50
C VAL A 61 15.85 -0.07 -9.12
N LYS A 62 15.34 1.01 -9.71
CA LYS A 62 15.77 2.38 -9.39
C LYS A 62 15.39 2.75 -7.94
N LEU A 63 14.15 2.45 -7.53
CA LEU A 63 13.66 2.74 -6.18
C LEU A 63 14.51 2.03 -5.12
N ILE A 64 14.67 0.70 -5.23
CA ILE A 64 15.40 -0.09 -4.23
C ILE A 64 16.89 0.28 -4.19
N ARG A 65 17.51 0.59 -5.35
CA ARG A 65 18.89 1.08 -5.40
C ARG A 65 19.04 2.41 -4.67
N SER A 66 18.14 3.37 -4.92
CA SER A 66 18.16 4.67 -4.23
C SER A 66 18.03 4.49 -2.73
N GLN A 67 17.01 3.74 -2.28
CA GLN A 67 16.77 3.48 -0.86
C GLN A 67 17.96 2.81 -0.18
N LEU A 68 18.63 1.86 -0.85
CA LEU A 68 19.83 1.21 -0.33
C LEU A 68 21.00 2.19 -0.16
N LEU A 69 21.23 3.06 -1.15
CA LEU A 69 22.30 4.07 -1.08
C LEU A 69 22.01 5.13 -0.02
N ASP A 70 20.76 5.60 0.04
CA ASP A 70 20.30 6.56 1.04
C ASP A 70 20.47 5.97 2.45
N GLU A 71 20.09 4.71 2.66
CA GLU A 71 20.27 4.03 3.94
C GLU A 71 21.74 3.80 4.30
N GLN A 72 22.57 3.38 3.34
CA GLN A 72 24.02 3.22 3.57
C GLN A 72 24.68 4.54 3.99
N SER A 73 24.19 5.68 3.49
CA SER A 73 24.72 7.00 3.89
C SER A 73 24.54 7.31 5.38
N LEU A 74 23.55 6.70 6.02
CA LEU A 74 23.27 6.83 7.46
C LEU A 74 24.15 5.88 8.31
N MET A 75 24.72 4.84 7.70
CA MET A 75 25.56 3.82 8.33
C MET A 75 27.05 4.17 8.34
N SER A 76 27.40 5.43 8.65
CA SER A 76 28.81 5.83 8.76
C SER A 76 29.54 4.97 9.81
N PRO A 77 30.86 4.74 9.68
CA PRO A 77 31.62 3.98 10.69
C PRO A 77 31.45 4.54 12.11
N GLN A 78 31.31 5.87 12.23
CA GLN A 78 31.04 6.56 13.50
C GLN A 78 29.64 6.22 14.05
N ASN A 79 28.60 6.25 13.21
CA ASN A 79 27.22 5.96 13.63
C ASN A 79 27.04 4.49 14.03
N LEU A 80 27.74 3.58 13.33
CA LEU A 80 27.75 2.16 13.66
C LEU A 80 28.53 1.87 14.95
N ALA A 81 29.70 2.48 15.14
CA ALA A 81 30.54 2.26 16.32
C ALA A 81 29.94 2.85 17.60
N SER A 82 29.24 3.98 17.49
CA SER A 82 28.57 4.65 18.62
C SER A 82 27.22 4.02 19.01
N GLY A 83 26.68 3.13 18.18
CA GLY A 83 25.32 2.58 18.36
C GLY A 83 24.20 3.57 18.01
N GLN A 84 24.52 4.75 17.49
CA GLN A 84 23.54 5.76 17.10
C GLN A 84 22.57 5.25 16.04
N TYR A 85 23.08 4.49 15.06
CA TYR A 85 22.23 3.88 14.02
C TYR A 85 21.21 2.91 14.63
N ASP A 86 21.63 2.05 15.56
CA ASP A 86 20.76 1.10 16.24
C ASP A 86 19.63 1.82 16.99
N SER A 87 19.98 2.87 17.73
CA SER A 87 19.00 3.68 18.45
C SER A 87 18.00 4.37 17.52
N GLU A 88 18.45 4.88 16.37
CA GLU A 88 17.56 5.49 15.36
C GLU A 88 16.57 4.45 14.82
N ILE A 89 17.06 3.29 14.39
CA ILE A 89 16.20 2.23 13.82
C ILE A 89 15.20 1.70 14.86
N LYS A 90 15.65 1.49 16.10
CA LYS A 90 14.75 1.13 17.21
C LYS A 90 13.66 2.17 17.40
N SER A 91 14.04 3.45 17.47
CA SER A 91 13.08 4.55 17.60
C SER A 91 12.08 4.60 16.44
N VAL A 92 12.48 4.29 15.21
CA VAL A 92 11.58 4.26 14.04
C VAL A 92 10.57 3.11 14.12
N ILE A 93 10.99 1.94 14.60
CA ILE A 93 10.11 0.75 14.70
C ILE A 93 9.17 0.87 15.89
N GLU A 94 9.69 1.29 17.03
CA GLU A 94 8.99 1.50 18.30
C GLU A 94 8.09 2.74 18.30
N ASP A 95 8.21 3.61 17.30
CA ASP A 95 7.41 4.81 17.20
C ASP A 95 5.90 4.49 17.21
N GLY A 96 5.19 5.11 18.14
CA GLY A 96 3.77 4.89 18.39
C GLY A 96 3.45 3.58 19.13
N MET A 97 4.43 2.76 19.50
CA MET A 97 4.15 1.52 20.23
C MET A 97 3.81 1.78 21.70
N ASP A 98 2.93 0.95 22.25
CA ASP A 98 2.58 1.03 23.67
C ASP A 98 3.75 0.50 24.50
N GLN A 99 4.08 1.17 25.62
CA GLN A 99 5.21 0.80 26.48
C GLN A 99 5.04 -0.55 27.21
N ASN A 100 3.92 -1.25 27.03
CA ASN A 100 3.63 -2.51 27.71
C ASN A 100 3.01 -3.53 26.75
N LEU A 101 3.86 -4.20 25.97
CA LEU A 101 3.48 -5.33 25.11
C LEU A 101 3.28 -6.61 25.93
N SER A 102 2.33 -6.59 26.88
CA SER A 102 2.08 -7.64 27.88
C SER A 102 2.37 -9.07 27.38
N GLY A 103 3.47 -9.69 27.86
CA GLY A 103 3.86 -11.06 27.53
C GLY A 103 4.66 -11.26 26.23
N TYR A 104 4.81 -10.23 25.40
CA TYR A 104 5.50 -10.28 24.10
C TYR A 104 6.73 -9.40 24.00
N GLN A 105 7.05 -8.60 25.02
CA GLN A 105 8.17 -7.64 24.99
C GLN A 105 9.49 -8.30 24.56
N THR A 106 9.86 -9.45 25.15
CA THR A 106 11.09 -10.15 24.79
C THR A 106 11.12 -10.55 23.31
N GLN A 107 10.02 -11.12 22.79
CA GLN A 107 9.94 -11.53 21.39
C GLN A 107 9.98 -10.30 20.45
N PHE A 108 9.37 -9.20 20.86
CA PHE A 108 9.43 -7.94 20.14
C PHE A 108 10.87 -7.41 20.07
N ASP A 109 11.55 -7.30 21.20
CA ASP A 109 12.93 -6.82 21.30
C ASP A 109 13.89 -7.67 20.47
N GLU A 110 13.75 -9.01 20.53
CA GLU A 110 14.51 -9.96 19.71
C GLU A 110 14.29 -9.72 18.21
N ASN A 111 13.04 -9.53 17.78
CA ASN A 111 12.74 -9.27 16.37
C ASN A 111 13.31 -7.92 15.92
N VAL A 112 13.22 -6.88 16.75
CA VAL A 112 13.81 -5.57 16.48
C VAL A 112 15.33 -5.66 16.36
N GLU A 113 15.98 -6.42 17.24
CA GLU A 113 17.43 -6.65 17.14
C GLU A 113 17.81 -7.36 15.84
N VAL A 114 17.03 -8.36 15.41
CA VAL A 114 17.27 -9.02 14.12
C VAL A 114 17.08 -8.06 12.95
N VAL A 115 16.10 -7.16 13.00
CA VAL A 115 15.90 -6.10 12.00
C VAL A 115 17.11 -5.16 11.93
N VAL A 116 17.61 -4.68 13.07
CA VAL A 116 18.82 -3.84 13.12
C VAL A 116 20.02 -4.58 12.53
N ASN A 117 20.21 -5.84 12.93
CA ASN A 117 21.31 -6.67 12.44
C ASN A 117 21.21 -6.95 10.94
N SER A 118 20.00 -7.10 10.41
CA SER A 118 19.77 -7.34 8.98
C SER A 118 20.11 -6.10 8.15
N LEU A 119 19.73 -4.90 8.62
CA LEU A 119 20.09 -3.63 7.99
C LEU A 119 21.61 -3.42 7.97
N LYS A 120 22.30 -3.71 9.08
CA LYS A 120 23.78 -3.64 9.13
C LYS A 120 24.47 -4.53 8.10
N LYS A 121 23.85 -5.64 7.66
CA LYS A 121 24.42 -6.45 6.56
C LYS A 121 24.41 -5.74 5.22
N LEU A 122 23.55 -4.74 5.04
CA LEU A 122 23.51 -3.92 3.84
C LEU A 122 24.70 -2.96 3.78
N ALA A 123 25.24 -2.51 4.92
CA ALA A 123 26.34 -1.54 5.00
C ALA A 123 27.58 -1.93 4.18
N VAL A 124 27.86 -3.23 4.09
CA VAL A 124 29.07 -3.77 3.43
C VAL A 124 28.84 -4.16 1.96
N LEU A 125 27.61 -4.02 1.45
CA LEU A 125 27.29 -4.37 0.07
C LEU A 125 27.77 -3.29 -0.89
N ASN A 126 28.44 -3.68 -1.97
CA ASN A 126 28.72 -2.78 -3.08
C ASN A 126 27.48 -2.68 -3.98
N ILE A 127 26.56 -1.78 -3.61
CA ILE A 127 25.27 -1.59 -4.28
C ILE A 127 25.48 -1.20 -5.74
N ASP A 128 26.36 -0.24 -6.01
CA ASP A 128 26.63 0.19 -7.38
C ASP A 128 27.10 -0.97 -8.25
N PHE A 129 28.07 -1.76 -7.77
CA PHE A 129 28.52 -2.94 -8.50
C PHE A 129 27.39 -3.94 -8.76
N ILE A 130 26.58 -4.28 -7.76
CA ILE A 130 25.48 -5.26 -7.92
C ILE A 130 24.51 -4.79 -9.01
N PHE A 131 24.06 -3.55 -8.95
CA PHE A 131 23.04 -3.03 -9.86
C PHE A 131 23.58 -2.69 -11.25
N THR A 132 24.88 -2.42 -11.42
CA THR A 132 25.47 -2.21 -12.76
C THR A 132 26.05 -3.48 -13.38
N HIS A 133 26.08 -4.60 -12.65
CA HIS A 133 26.64 -5.84 -13.16
C HIS A 133 25.85 -6.40 -14.35
N GLU A 134 26.54 -6.80 -15.42
CA GLU A 134 25.91 -7.29 -16.66
C GLU A 134 24.98 -8.49 -16.41
N ILE A 135 25.40 -9.45 -15.58
CA ILE A 135 24.58 -10.62 -15.23
C ILE A 135 23.31 -10.21 -14.48
N PHE A 136 23.37 -9.20 -13.61
CA PHE A 136 22.20 -8.70 -12.90
C PHE A 136 21.19 -8.10 -13.87
N GLN A 137 21.67 -7.24 -14.77
CA GLN A 137 20.85 -6.62 -15.81
C GLN A 137 20.23 -7.64 -16.76
N ASP A 138 20.99 -8.67 -17.17
CA ASP A 138 20.47 -9.76 -18.00
C ASP A 138 19.31 -10.49 -17.29
N VAL A 139 19.50 -10.94 -16.05
CA VAL A 139 18.44 -11.63 -15.29
C VAL A 139 17.20 -10.75 -15.12
N VAL A 140 17.36 -9.47 -14.78
CA VAL A 140 16.24 -8.53 -14.65
C VAL A 140 15.50 -8.34 -15.98
N ASN A 141 16.22 -8.18 -17.08
CA ASN A 141 15.62 -7.98 -18.41
C ASN A 141 14.87 -9.23 -18.90
N GLN A 142 15.47 -10.40 -18.71
CA GLN A 142 14.85 -11.68 -19.05
C GLN A 142 13.58 -11.93 -18.20
N TYR A 143 13.63 -11.62 -16.91
CA TYR A 143 12.46 -11.67 -16.03
C TYR A 143 11.37 -10.66 -16.45
N GLN A 144 11.74 -9.43 -16.80
CA GLN A 144 10.80 -8.42 -17.29
C GLN A 144 10.02 -8.93 -18.52
N GLY A 145 10.69 -9.58 -19.47
CA GLY A 145 10.05 -10.20 -20.63
C GLY A 145 8.98 -11.22 -20.23
N LYS A 146 9.35 -12.18 -19.37
CA LYS A 146 8.40 -13.21 -18.89
C LYS A 146 7.24 -12.63 -18.09
N MET A 147 7.50 -11.62 -17.27
CA MET A 147 6.45 -10.96 -16.50
C MET A 147 5.53 -10.13 -17.41
N THR A 148 6.05 -9.53 -18.48
CA THR A 148 5.24 -8.82 -19.48
C THR A 148 4.28 -9.78 -20.17
N ASP A 149 4.78 -10.93 -20.64
CA ASP A 149 3.93 -11.98 -21.24
C ASP A 149 2.84 -12.43 -20.26
N ALA A 150 3.19 -12.59 -18.97
CA ALA A 150 2.26 -13.00 -17.94
C ALA A 150 1.18 -11.96 -17.66
N ILE A 151 1.55 -10.69 -17.56
CA ILE A 151 0.64 -9.57 -17.29
C ILE A 151 -0.30 -9.37 -18.47
N MET A 152 0.17 -9.47 -19.72
CA MET A 152 -0.66 -9.26 -20.91
C MET A 152 -1.79 -10.28 -21.08
N LEU A 153 -1.71 -11.44 -20.40
CA LEU A 153 -2.81 -12.41 -20.33
C LEU A 153 -3.98 -11.93 -19.44
N LEU A 154 -3.73 -10.89 -18.65
CA LEU A 154 -4.70 -10.14 -17.87
C LEU A 154 -4.83 -8.75 -18.50
N ASP A 155 -5.99 -8.12 -18.48
CA ASP A 155 -6.04 -6.69 -18.79
C ASP A 155 -5.51 -5.95 -17.54
N PRO A 156 -4.31 -5.35 -17.56
CA PRO A 156 -3.71 -4.75 -16.35
C PRO A 156 -4.47 -3.52 -15.88
N THR A 157 -5.36 -2.97 -16.71
CA THR A 157 -6.22 -1.82 -16.38
C THR A 157 -7.53 -2.25 -15.73
N MET A 158 -7.93 -3.51 -15.89
CA MET A 158 -9.19 -4.02 -15.35
C MET A 158 -9.05 -4.26 -13.84
N ILE A 159 -9.80 -3.52 -13.03
CA ILE A 159 -9.80 -3.63 -11.57
C ILE A 159 -11.05 -4.33 -11.02
N ALA A 160 -12.12 -4.44 -11.81
CA ALA A 160 -13.28 -5.26 -11.52
C ALA A 160 -13.89 -5.79 -12.82
N ASN A 161 -14.15 -7.09 -12.91
CA ASN A 161 -14.89 -7.74 -13.99
C ASN A 161 -16.14 -8.43 -13.43
N VAL A 162 -17.33 -8.00 -13.87
CA VAL A 162 -18.59 -8.48 -13.29
C VAL A 162 -19.13 -9.75 -13.96
N ASN A 163 -18.62 -10.08 -15.14
CA ASN A 163 -19.11 -11.19 -15.97
C ASN A 163 -18.30 -12.48 -15.80
N ASP A 164 -17.06 -12.39 -15.28
CA ASP A 164 -16.21 -13.54 -15.00
C ASP A 164 -15.78 -13.56 -13.53
N SER A 165 -16.51 -14.35 -12.75
CA SER A 165 -16.23 -14.69 -11.34
C SER A 165 -14.89 -15.39 -11.07
N SER A 166 -14.06 -15.62 -12.09
CA SER A 166 -12.72 -16.17 -11.97
C SER A 166 -11.67 -15.38 -12.74
N TYR A 167 -12.01 -14.15 -13.15
CA TYR A 167 -11.17 -13.31 -14.00
C TYR A 167 -9.76 -13.12 -13.41
N PHE A 168 -9.70 -12.81 -12.11
CA PHE A 168 -8.45 -12.57 -11.39
C PHE A 168 -7.80 -13.83 -10.84
N TYR A 169 -8.48 -14.99 -10.93
CA TYR A 169 -8.00 -16.28 -10.42
C TYR A 169 -6.86 -16.86 -11.28
N LYS A 170 -6.54 -16.28 -12.44
CA LYS A 170 -5.40 -16.69 -13.31
C LYS A 170 -4.01 -16.39 -12.70
N LYS A 171 -3.89 -16.28 -11.37
CA LYS A 171 -2.66 -16.04 -10.58
C LYS A 171 -1.52 -17.04 -10.84
N ASN A 172 -1.82 -18.20 -11.44
CA ASN A 172 -0.80 -19.16 -11.87
C ASN A 172 0.19 -18.58 -12.88
N VAL A 173 -0.18 -17.55 -13.64
CA VAL A 173 0.68 -17.04 -14.71
C VAL A 173 1.84 -16.20 -14.16
N THR A 174 1.59 -15.27 -13.23
CA THR A 174 2.64 -14.45 -12.61
C THR A 174 3.53 -15.30 -11.70
N TYR A 175 2.95 -16.24 -10.95
CA TYR A 175 3.71 -17.18 -10.11
C TYR A 175 4.70 -18.04 -10.93
N LYS A 176 4.28 -18.50 -12.12
CA LYS A 176 5.16 -19.22 -13.06
C LYS A 176 6.31 -18.34 -13.54
N ALA A 177 6.06 -17.06 -13.81
CA ALA A 177 7.10 -16.11 -14.19
C ALA A 177 8.11 -15.88 -13.04
N VAL A 178 7.64 -15.76 -11.80
CA VAL A 178 8.50 -15.67 -10.60
C VAL A 178 9.36 -16.91 -10.43
N THR A 179 8.74 -18.10 -10.45
CA THR A 179 9.45 -19.38 -10.31
C THR A 179 10.53 -19.52 -11.36
N TRP A 180 10.19 -19.24 -12.62
CA TRP A 180 11.14 -19.23 -13.72
C TRP A 180 12.28 -18.24 -13.51
N GLY A 181 11.97 -17.01 -13.08
CA GLY A 181 12.97 -15.97 -12.84
C GLY A 181 13.97 -16.35 -11.76
N LEU A 182 13.48 -16.94 -10.66
CA LEU A 182 14.33 -17.43 -9.56
C LEU A 182 15.24 -18.57 -10.03
N ASP A 183 14.71 -19.52 -10.79
CA ASP A 183 15.51 -20.62 -11.33
C ASP A 183 16.54 -20.14 -12.36
N PHE A 184 16.17 -19.16 -13.19
CA PHE A 184 17.08 -18.53 -14.13
C PHE A 184 18.23 -17.81 -13.42
N ALA A 185 17.91 -17.03 -12.37
CA ALA A 185 18.90 -16.34 -11.54
C ALA A 185 19.90 -17.32 -10.89
N ARG A 186 19.41 -18.40 -10.27
CA ARG A 186 20.24 -19.43 -9.63
C ARG A 186 21.20 -20.11 -10.59
N ARG A 187 20.79 -20.29 -11.86
CA ARG A 187 21.66 -20.90 -12.89
C ARG A 187 22.73 -19.94 -13.40
N ARG A 188 22.49 -18.64 -13.33
CA ARG A 188 23.38 -17.63 -13.94
C ARG A 188 24.33 -16.97 -12.95
N MET A 189 23.94 -16.86 -11.68
CA MET A 189 24.68 -16.14 -10.65
C MET A 189 25.34 -17.09 -9.66
N SER A 190 26.66 -16.95 -9.47
CA SER A 190 27.44 -17.67 -8.45
C SER A 190 27.67 -16.83 -7.17
N SER A 191 27.54 -15.51 -7.25
CA SER A 191 27.71 -14.60 -6.12
C SER A 191 26.46 -14.57 -5.25
N ILE A 192 26.59 -14.95 -3.97
CA ILE A 192 25.48 -14.95 -3.01
C ILE A 192 24.83 -13.56 -2.91
N PRO A 193 25.59 -12.45 -2.78
CA PRO A 193 24.96 -11.13 -2.70
C PRO A 193 24.11 -10.77 -3.91
N MET A 194 24.63 -11.02 -5.12
CA MET A 194 23.91 -10.71 -6.35
C MET A 194 22.65 -11.58 -6.49
N LEU A 195 22.76 -12.88 -6.18
CA LEU A 195 21.64 -13.82 -6.22
C LEU A 195 20.55 -13.43 -5.22
N ASN A 196 20.92 -13.05 -3.99
CA ASN A 196 19.97 -12.62 -2.97
C ASN A 196 19.24 -11.34 -3.39
N THR A 197 19.98 -10.33 -3.86
CA THR A 197 19.38 -9.07 -4.32
C THR A 197 18.45 -9.27 -5.50
N VAL A 198 18.84 -10.06 -6.51
CA VAL A 198 17.96 -10.29 -7.67
C VAL A 198 16.75 -11.13 -7.31
N SER A 199 16.90 -12.12 -6.43
CA SER A 199 15.78 -12.95 -5.95
C SER A 199 14.76 -12.10 -5.20
N TYR A 200 15.23 -11.19 -4.35
CA TYR A 200 14.37 -10.21 -3.69
C TYR A 200 13.66 -9.32 -4.70
N VAL A 201 14.37 -8.79 -5.70
CA VAL A 201 13.76 -7.99 -6.77
C VAL A 201 12.66 -8.75 -7.51
N ILE A 202 12.92 -9.99 -7.91
CA ILE A 202 11.95 -10.84 -8.63
C ILE A 202 10.66 -11.00 -7.80
N VAL A 203 10.78 -11.36 -6.53
CA VAL A 203 9.63 -11.60 -5.64
C VAL A 203 8.85 -10.30 -5.39
N GLN A 204 9.54 -9.20 -5.06
CA GLN A 204 8.88 -7.94 -4.73
C GLN A 204 8.17 -7.31 -5.93
N VAL A 205 8.72 -7.47 -7.14
CA VAL A 205 8.06 -7.00 -8.37
C VAL A 205 6.68 -7.62 -8.54
N GLU A 206 6.55 -8.95 -8.39
CA GLU A 206 5.26 -9.64 -8.54
C GLU A 206 4.26 -9.19 -7.48
N LYS A 207 4.73 -9.10 -6.23
CA LYS A 207 3.93 -8.62 -5.11
C LYS A 207 3.39 -7.21 -5.37
N LEU A 208 4.24 -6.27 -5.77
CA LEU A 208 3.86 -4.89 -6.04
C LEU A 208 2.87 -4.76 -7.22
N ILE A 209 2.94 -5.63 -8.23
CA ILE A 209 1.93 -5.67 -9.31
C ILE A 209 0.56 -6.04 -8.75
N THR A 210 0.50 -7.08 -7.90
CA THR A 210 -0.75 -7.53 -7.27
C THR A 210 -1.31 -6.48 -6.31
N GLU A 211 -0.45 -5.88 -5.50
CA GLU A 211 -0.83 -4.82 -4.55
C GLU A 211 -1.33 -3.57 -5.27
N ARG A 212 -0.78 -3.24 -6.45
CA ARG A 212 -1.28 -2.13 -7.29
C ARG A 212 -2.76 -2.30 -7.60
N ARG A 213 -3.15 -3.47 -8.10
CA ARG A 213 -4.57 -3.74 -8.37
C ARG A 213 -5.41 -3.60 -7.10
N GLN A 214 -4.97 -4.17 -5.98
CA GLN A 214 -5.76 -4.14 -4.74
C GLN A 214 -5.87 -2.72 -4.15
N PHE A 215 -4.83 -1.90 -4.27
CA PHE A 215 -4.85 -0.49 -3.91
C PHE A 215 -5.92 0.27 -4.71
N HIS A 216 -5.92 0.10 -6.03
CA HIS A 216 -6.93 0.70 -6.92
C HIS A 216 -8.34 0.17 -6.68
N GLN A 217 -8.49 -1.09 -6.30
CA GLN A 217 -9.78 -1.62 -5.86
C GLN A 217 -10.26 -0.98 -4.55
N ASN A 218 -9.37 -0.69 -3.60
CA ASN A 218 -9.74 0.05 -2.39
C ASN A 218 -10.07 1.52 -2.68
N MET A 219 -9.39 2.17 -3.63
CA MET A 219 -9.82 3.47 -4.17
C MET A 219 -11.25 3.39 -4.72
N LEU A 220 -11.55 2.39 -5.56
CA LEU A 220 -12.87 2.19 -6.12
C LEU A 220 -13.93 1.94 -5.02
N LEU A 221 -13.63 1.13 -4.00
CA LEU A 221 -14.54 0.91 -2.86
C LEU A 221 -14.88 2.21 -2.12
N HIS A 222 -13.94 3.14 -1.97
CA HIS A 222 -14.22 4.46 -1.39
C HIS A 222 -15.31 5.20 -2.19
N TYR A 223 -15.19 5.22 -3.52
CA TYR A 223 -16.19 5.87 -4.37
C TYR A 223 -17.55 5.18 -4.29
N LEU A 224 -17.58 3.84 -4.36
CA LEU A 224 -18.82 3.07 -4.29
C LEU A 224 -19.54 3.19 -2.94
N GLU A 225 -18.81 3.48 -1.85
CA GLU A 225 -19.40 3.75 -0.54
C GLU A 225 -19.92 5.18 -0.40
N ASN A 226 -19.17 6.17 -0.92
CA ASN A 226 -19.38 7.58 -0.57
C ASN A 226 -20.26 8.36 -1.56
N PHE A 227 -20.52 7.82 -2.75
CA PHE A 227 -21.30 8.46 -3.79
C PHE A 227 -22.52 7.62 -4.13
N LYS A 228 -23.58 8.27 -4.61
CA LYS A 228 -24.75 7.54 -5.08
C LYS A 228 -24.43 6.83 -6.39
N GLU A 229 -25.07 5.70 -6.60
CA GLU A 229 -24.80 4.80 -7.72
C GLU A 229 -25.05 5.51 -9.06
N GLU A 230 -26.10 6.33 -9.12
CA GLU A 230 -26.45 7.12 -10.30
C GLU A 230 -25.43 8.22 -10.61
N GLU A 231 -24.79 8.79 -9.58
CA GLU A 231 -23.72 9.79 -9.74
C GLU A 231 -22.47 9.17 -10.39
N LEU A 232 -22.27 7.86 -10.22
CA LEU A 232 -21.19 7.09 -10.83
C LEU A 232 -21.58 6.46 -12.18
N GLY A 233 -22.83 6.66 -12.63
CA GLY A 233 -23.35 6.06 -13.87
C GLY A 233 -23.57 4.55 -13.76
N LEU A 234 -23.89 4.07 -12.56
CA LEU A 234 -24.10 2.66 -12.21
C LEU A 234 -25.49 2.44 -11.64
N THR A 235 -26.01 1.21 -11.74
CA THR A 235 -27.19 0.78 -10.98
C THR A 235 -26.78 0.08 -9.68
N HIS A 236 -27.74 -0.10 -8.77
CA HIS A 236 -27.55 -0.86 -7.53
C HIS A 236 -27.00 -2.27 -7.76
N ASP A 237 -27.60 -3.01 -8.69
CA ASP A 237 -27.17 -4.37 -9.01
C ASP A 237 -25.76 -4.39 -9.61
N GLU A 238 -25.42 -3.37 -10.42
CA GLU A 238 -24.09 -3.22 -10.99
C GLU A 238 -23.03 -2.99 -9.91
N VAL A 239 -23.31 -2.15 -8.90
CA VAL A 239 -22.41 -1.92 -7.76
C VAL A 239 -22.21 -3.20 -6.95
N ASN A 240 -23.28 -3.96 -6.70
CA ASN A 240 -23.20 -5.24 -5.98
C ASN A 240 -22.28 -6.24 -6.70
N LEU A 241 -22.37 -6.32 -8.03
CA LEU A 241 -21.49 -7.18 -8.84
C LEU A 241 -20.03 -6.70 -8.84
N ILE A 242 -19.80 -5.37 -8.87
CA ILE A 242 -18.46 -4.79 -8.76
C ILE A 242 -17.82 -5.17 -7.42
N TRP A 243 -18.55 -5.03 -6.31
CA TRP A 243 -18.07 -5.46 -5.00
C TRP A 243 -17.72 -6.95 -5.01
N SER A 244 -18.55 -7.82 -5.59
CA SER A 244 -18.25 -9.24 -5.66
C SER A 244 -16.98 -9.54 -6.45
N SER A 245 -16.76 -8.83 -7.55
CA SER A 245 -15.52 -8.93 -8.33
C SER A 245 -14.28 -8.53 -7.53
N ILE A 246 -14.37 -7.43 -6.78
CA ILE A 246 -13.28 -6.96 -5.92
C ILE A 246 -12.94 -8.00 -4.85
N TYR A 247 -13.95 -8.50 -4.11
CA TYR A 247 -13.73 -9.47 -3.05
C TYR A 247 -13.28 -10.84 -3.55
N GLU A 248 -13.77 -11.29 -4.71
CA GLU A 248 -13.31 -12.54 -5.34
C GLU A 248 -11.82 -12.47 -5.69
N SER A 249 -11.36 -11.33 -6.21
CA SER A 249 -9.95 -11.16 -6.58
C SER A 249 -8.97 -11.30 -5.41
N ARG A 250 -9.48 -11.15 -4.17
CA ARG A 250 -8.72 -11.28 -2.92
C ARG A 250 -8.63 -12.72 -2.42
N ILE A 251 -9.45 -13.63 -2.96
CA ILE A 251 -9.41 -15.04 -2.60
C ILE A 251 -8.05 -15.63 -2.96
N GLN A 252 -7.48 -16.39 -2.02
CA GLN A 252 -6.22 -17.08 -2.22
C GLN A 252 -6.41 -18.24 -3.19
N TRP A 253 -5.40 -18.52 -4.02
CA TRP A 253 -5.50 -19.52 -5.09
C TRP A 253 -5.80 -20.94 -4.56
N TYR A 254 -5.43 -21.24 -3.32
CA TYR A 254 -5.71 -22.55 -2.70
C TYR A 254 -7.11 -22.62 -2.07
N ALA A 255 -7.79 -21.49 -1.89
CA ALA A 255 -9.12 -21.40 -1.28
C ALA A 255 -10.24 -21.61 -2.32
N PHE A 256 -10.19 -22.73 -3.04
CA PHE A 256 -11.15 -23.04 -4.12
C PHE A 256 -12.60 -23.11 -3.64
N TRP A 257 -12.83 -23.48 -2.37
CA TRP A 257 -14.15 -23.49 -1.75
C TRP A 257 -14.75 -22.09 -1.67
N GLU A 258 -13.94 -21.09 -1.32
CA GLU A 258 -14.37 -19.70 -1.19
C GLU A 258 -14.70 -19.11 -2.57
N SER A 259 -13.90 -19.43 -3.59
CA SER A 259 -14.23 -19.04 -4.98
C SER A 259 -15.53 -19.68 -5.45
N SER A 260 -15.79 -20.94 -5.06
CA SER A 260 -17.06 -21.62 -5.37
C SER A 260 -18.26 -20.97 -4.66
N THR A 261 -18.08 -20.56 -3.40
CA THR A 261 -19.08 -19.79 -2.65
C THR A 261 -19.35 -18.43 -3.31
N ALA A 262 -18.30 -17.73 -3.74
CA ALA A 262 -18.43 -16.46 -4.45
C ALA A 262 -19.27 -16.61 -5.71
N LYS A 263 -19.00 -17.65 -6.52
CA LYS A 263 -19.76 -17.98 -7.74
C LYS A 263 -21.24 -18.23 -7.46
N ASN A 264 -21.53 -19.04 -6.46
CA ASN A 264 -22.90 -19.42 -6.12
C ASN A 264 -23.73 -18.26 -5.54
N ASN A 265 -23.06 -17.24 -4.98
CA ASN A 265 -23.70 -16.09 -4.35
C ASN A 265 -23.26 -14.75 -4.97
N TRP A 266 -22.97 -14.74 -6.28
CA TRP A 266 -22.27 -13.63 -6.93
C TRP A 266 -22.94 -12.27 -6.76
N THR A 267 -24.26 -12.20 -6.71
CA THR A 267 -24.99 -10.93 -6.54
C THR A 267 -24.91 -10.35 -5.13
N LYS A 268 -24.54 -11.14 -4.12
CA LYS A 268 -24.49 -10.71 -2.71
C LYS A 268 -23.13 -10.92 -2.06
N TYR A 269 -22.22 -11.64 -2.71
CA TYR A 269 -20.93 -12.04 -2.14
C TYR A 269 -20.13 -10.83 -1.67
N GLY A 270 -19.93 -9.83 -2.53
CA GLY A 270 -19.18 -8.63 -2.22
C GLY A 270 -19.83 -7.77 -1.14
N VAL A 271 -21.14 -7.52 -1.26
CA VAL A 271 -21.94 -6.76 -0.28
C VAL A 271 -21.82 -7.35 1.12
N ASN A 272 -21.99 -8.67 1.23
CA ASN A 272 -21.92 -9.36 2.52
C ASN A 272 -20.52 -9.23 3.13
N ASN A 273 -19.47 -9.41 2.34
CA ASN A 273 -18.08 -9.25 2.79
C ASN A 273 -17.77 -7.79 3.17
N PHE A 274 -18.23 -6.82 2.39
CA PHE A 274 -18.03 -5.40 2.67
C PHE A 274 -18.62 -5.01 4.02
N TYR A 275 -19.90 -5.29 4.26
CA TYR A 275 -20.56 -4.91 5.50
C TYR A 275 -20.12 -5.75 6.71
N LEU A 276 -19.71 -7.01 6.52
CA LEU A 276 -19.06 -7.79 7.57
C LEU A 276 -17.77 -7.09 8.03
N ASN A 277 -16.92 -6.71 7.09
CA ASN A 277 -15.67 -6.03 7.40
C ASN A 277 -15.89 -4.62 7.97
N PHE A 278 -16.86 -3.87 7.45
CA PHE A 278 -17.23 -2.55 7.98
C PHE A 278 -17.65 -2.60 9.46
N ARG A 279 -18.43 -3.62 9.86
CA ARG A 279 -18.83 -3.86 11.24
C ARG A 279 -17.64 -4.26 12.12
N ALA A 280 -16.74 -5.09 11.61
CA ALA A 280 -15.51 -5.46 12.30
C ALA A 280 -14.62 -4.21 12.54
N ALA A 281 -14.43 -3.38 11.52
CA ALA A 281 -13.71 -2.11 11.61
C ALA A 281 -14.32 -1.16 12.66
N THR A 282 -15.65 -1.07 12.70
CA THR A 282 -16.37 -0.26 13.70
C THR A 282 -16.17 -0.82 15.12
N THR A 283 -16.16 -2.14 15.27
CA THR A 283 -15.86 -2.80 16.56
C THR A 283 -14.42 -2.52 16.99
N ASN A 284 -13.46 -2.57 16.07
CA ASN A 284 -12.07 -2.27 16.35
C ASN A 284 -11.89 -0.83 16.85
N LEU A 285 -12.54 0.15 16.21
CA LEU A 285 -12.53 1.54 16.67
C LEU A 285 -13.09 1.66 18.10
N LYS A 286 -14.25 1.04 18.36
CA LYS A 286 -14.87 1.06 19.69
C LYS A 286 -13.96 0.49 20.77
N ASN A 287 -13.28 -0.63 20.48
CA ASN A 287 -12.38 -1.27 21.43
C ASN A 287 -11.12 -0.44 21.71
N ALA A 288 -10.67 0.36 20.74
CA ALA A 288 -9.51 1.25 20.87
C ALA A 288 -9.90 2.69 21.25
N GLN A 289 -11.18 3.01 21.47
CA GLN A 289 -11.61 4.40 21.62
C GLN A 289 -10.95 5.10 22.81
N SER A 290 -10.64 4.37 23.89
CA SER A 290 -10.05 4.91 25.12
C SER A 290 -8.61 5.41 24.96
N ILE A 291 -7.89 5.03 23.90
CA ILE A 291 -6.52 5.50 23.65
C ILE A 291 -6.46 6.80 22.84
N TYR A 292 -7.61 7.27 22.32
CA TYR A 292 -7.70 8.49 21.54
C TYR A 292 -8.27 9.61 22.40
N SER A 293 -7.63 10.79 22.37
CA SER A 293 -8.15 11.98 23.06
C SER A 293 -9.33 12.62 22.31
N GLU A 294 -9.40 12.40 21.00
CA GLU A 294 -10.49 12.88 20.13
C GLU A 294 -10.74 11.86 19.02
N VAL A 295 -12.02 11.62 18.71
CA VAL A 295 -12.45 10.84 17.54
C VAL A 295 -13.37 11.74 16.72
N SER A 296 -12.93 12.09 15.50
CA SER A 296 -13.61 13.05 14.62
C SER A 296 -14.45 12.31 13.57
N ASP A 297 -14.52 12.83 12.34
CA ASP A 297 -15.33 12.24 11.27
C ASP A 297 -14.66 11.01 10.64
N ARG A 298 -15.51 10.01 10.35
CA ARG A 298 -15.14 8.84 9.57
C ARG A 298 -14.90 9.28 8.12
N MET A 299 -13.74 8.91 7.57
CA MET A 299 -13.37 9.32 6.22
C MET A 299 -14.02 8.40 5.18
N ASN A 300 -14.02 7.09 5.44
CA ASN A 300 -14.63 6.05 4.63
C ASN A 300 -14.73 4.74 5.42
N PHE A 301 -14.99 3.63 4.74
CA PHE A 301 -15.17 2.31 5.35
C PHE A 301 -13.98 1.88 6.19
N ALA A 302 -12.75 2.27 5.82
CA ALA A 302 -11.52 1.82 6.45
C ALA A 302 -10.84 2.85 7.38
N PHE A 303 -11.13 4.15 7.22
CA PHE A 303 -10.33 5.21 7.86
C PHE A 303 -11.13 6.17 8.72
N GLN A 304 -10.52 6.59 9.83
CA GLN A 304 -11.10 7.46 10.85
C GLN A 304 -10.08 8.51 11.29
N LYS A 305 -10.48 9.79 11.37
CA LYS A 305 -9.65 10.84 11.97
C LYS A 305 -9.72 10.75 13.49
N VAL A 306 -8.55 10.80 14.14
CA VAL A 306 -8.40 10.76 15.60
C VAL A 306 -7.24 11.64 16.06
N THR A 307 -7.23 11.97 17.35
CA THR A 307 -6.05 12.53 18.01
C THR A 307 -5.42 11.44 18.90
N PHE A 308 -4.17 11.08 18.62
CA PHE A 308 -3.40 10.06 19.33
C PHE A 308 -2.07 10.65 19.77
N ASN A 309 -1.72 10.53 21.05
CA ASN A 309 -0.49 11.12 21.61
C ASN A 309 -0.31 12.62 21.30
N ASN A 310 -1.40 13.39 21.31
CA ASN A 310 -1.47 14.81 20.94
C ASN A 310 -1.16 15.11 19.46
N GLU A 311 -1.12 14.10 18.60
CA GLU A 311 -0.94 14.24 17.16
C GLU A 311 -2.25 13.96 16.44
N LYS A 312 -2.54 14.75 15.41
CA LYS A 312 -3.66 14.51 14.50
C LYS A 312 -3.24 13.42 13.53
N VAL A 313 -3.99 12.33 13.54
CA VAL A 313 -3.69 11.17 12.70
C VAL A 313 -4.95 10.60 12.06
N VAL A 314 -4.76 9.83 11.01
CA VAL A 314 -5.78 8.94 10.45
C VAL A 314 -5.39 7.52 10.80
N VAL A 315 -6.32 6.79 11.42
CA VAL A 315 -6.12 5.37 11.76
C VAL A 315 -6.84 4.46 10.78
N ASN A 316 -6.22 3.32 10.51
CA ASN A 316 -6.76 2.23 9.74
C ASN A 316 -7.53 1.26 10.65
N LEU A 317 -8.82 1.11 10.39
CA LEU A 317 -9.72 0.30 11.22
C LEU A 317 -9.68 -1.20 10.90
N PHE A 318 -9.11 -1.57 9.76
CA PHE A 318 -8.97 -2.96 9.31
C PHE A 318 -7.68 -3.59 9.79
N ASP A 319 -6.61 -2.79 9.77
CA ASP A 319 -5.25 -3.23 10.03
C ASP A 319 -4.79 -2.82 11.43
N LYS A 320 -4.12 -3.74 12.10
CA LYS A 320 -3.46 -3.50 13.38
C LYS A 320 -2.12 -2.81 13.15
N GLU A 321 -1.62 -2.10 14.16
CA GLU A 321 -0.29 -1.47 14.12
C GLU A 321 0.82 -2.51 13.85
N SER A 322 0.75 -3.68 14.49
CA SER A 322 1.66 -4.81 14.24
C SER A 322 1.05 -6.12 14.75
N ILE A 323 1.75 -7.25 14.58
CA ILE A 323 1.36 -8.52 15.21
C ILE A 323 1.34 -8.47 16.75
N PHE A 324 2.07 -7.55 17.37
CA PHE A 324 2.18 -7.44 18.83
C PHE A 324 1.25 -6.39 19.42
N GLN A 325 0.66 -5.52 18.60
CA GLN A 325 -0.16 -4.42 19.07
C GLN A 325 -1.51 -4.39 18.37
N ASN A 326 -2.57 -4.62 19.14
CA ASN A 326 -3.92 -4.82 18.62
C ASN A 326 -4.67 -3.52 18.26
N ARG A 327 -4.08 -2.34 18.51
CA ARG A 327 -4.73 -1.07 18.16
C ARG A 327 -4.74 -0.85 16.64
N PRO A 328 -5.71 -0.06 16.12
CA PRO A 328 -5.70 0.44 14.75
C PRO A 328 -4.35 1.06 14.38
N ALA A 329 -3.83 0.72 13.19
CA ALA A 329 -2.58 1.27 12.69
C ALA A 329 -2.70 2.76 12.35
N VAL A 330 -1.64 3.54 12.55
CA VAL A 330 -1.58 4.91 12.03
C VAL A 330 -1.28 4.86 10.52
N ALA A 331 -2.27 5.25 9.71
CA ALA A 331 -2.16 5.28 8.25
C ALA A 331 -1.77 6.65 7.70
N PHE A 332 -1.95 7.72 8.48
CA PHE A 332 -1.53 9.07 8.09
C PHE A 332 -1.26 9.89 9.33
N ASN A 333 -0.17 10.65 9.33
CA ASN A 333 0.15 11.59 10.39
C ASN A 333 0.24 13.00 9.78
N TYR A 334 -0.58 13.92 10.25
CA TYR A 334 -0.58 15.31 9.76
C TYR A 334 0.62 16.09 10.30
N ASP A 335 1.09 15.74 11.49
CA ASP A 335 2.16 16.44 12.21
C ASP A 335 3.56 15.90 11.83
N ARG A 336 3.67 14.60 11.56
CA ARG A 336 4.91 13.91 11.14
C ARG A 336 4.73 13.13 9.82
N PRO A 337 4.60 13.82 8.68
CA PRO A 337 4.18 13.19 7.42
C PRO A 337 5.17 12.18 6.83
N THR A 338 6.47 12.28 7.16
CA THR A 338 7.52 11.39 6.66
C THR A 338 7.74 10.14 7.50
N GLN A 339 7.15 10.06 8.69
CA GLN A 339 7.37 8.99 9.67
C GLN A 339 7.00 7.61 9.11
N ILE A 340 5.82 7.50 8.49
CA ILE A 340 5.31 6.25 7.92
C ILE A 340 6.19 5.80 6.73
N VAL A 341 6.57 6.75 5.88
CA VAL A 341 7.49 6.51 4.75
C VAL A 341 8.81 5.93 5.26
N ARG A 342 9.43 6.59 6.26
CA ARG A 342 10.69 6.16 6.86
C ARG A 342 10.59 4.75 7.44
N LYS A 343 9.57 4.48 8.26
CA LYS A 343 9.33 3.16 8.87
C LYS A 343 9.22 2.07 7.81
N ARG A 344 8.45 2.32 6.74
CA ARG A 344 8.28 1.35 5.64
C ARG A 344 9.55 1.11 4.83
N VAL A 345 10.32 2.16 4.53
CA VAL A 345 11.60 2.01 3.82
C VAL A 345 12.55 1.15 4.65
N VAL A 346 12.73 1.47 5.94
CA VAL A 346 13.58 0.70 6.85
C VAL A 346 13.16 -0.77 6.90
N LEU A 347 11.86 -1.04 7.06
CA LEU A 347 11.32 -2.40 7.13
C LEU A 347 11.47 -3.18 5.80
N ASN A 348 11.25 -2.53 4.66
CA ASN A 348 11.49 -3.13 3.34
C ASN A 348 12.97 -3.49 3.14
N LEU A 349 13.88 -2.57 3.49
CA LEU A 349 15.32 -2.82 3.40
C LEU A 349 15.76 -3.92 4.36
N ALA A 350 15.20 -3.95 5.57
CA ALA A 350 15.47 -5.01 6.53
C ALA A 350 15.08 -6.39 5.99
N GLU A 351 13.98 -6.50 5.24
CA GLU A 351 13.57 -7.75 4.58
C GLU A 351 14.62 -8.23 3.56
N LEU A 352 15.19 -7.32 2.77
CA LEU A 352 16.33 -7.63 1.90
C LEU A 352 17.55 -8.03 2.74
N GLY A 353 17.85 -7.29 3.80
CA GLY A 353 18.93 -7.55 4.75
C GLY A 353 18.88 -8.95 5.36
N LEU A 354 17.69 -9.47 5.65
CA LEU A 354 17.50 -10.80 6.25
C LEU A 354 18.06 -11.92 5.37
N SER A 355 18.09 -11.74 4.05
CA SER A 355 18.66 -12.71 3.13
C SER A 355 20.17 -12.92 3.37
N PHE A 356 20.85 -11.92 3.94
CA PHE A 356 22.30 -11.92 4.22
C PHE A 356 22.66 -12.36 5.65
N VAL A 357 21.69 -12.52 6.54
CA VAL A 357 21.97 -12.97 7.91
C VAL A 357 22.03 -14.50 7.96
N PRO A 358 23.10 -15.10 8.51
CA PRO A 358 23.21 -16.54 8.66
C PRO A 358 22.35 -17.01 9.85
N MET A 359 21.10 -17.35 9.59
CA MET A 359 20.15 -17.86 10.58
C MET A 359 19.22 -18.90 9.96
N SER A 360 18.53 -19.67 10.81
CA SER A 360 17.59 -20.70 10.36
C SER A 360 16.40 -20.07 9.60
N ALA A 361 15.82 -20.84 8.67
CA ALA A 361 14.66 -20.40 7.90
C ALA A 361 13.48 -20.00 8.80
N MET A 362 13.24 -20.76 9.87
CA MET A 362 12.19 -20.46 10.85
C MET A 362 12.33 -19.08 11.48
N ILE A 363 13.56 -18.66 11.85
CA ILE A 363 13.78 -17.32 12.42
C ILE A 363 13.56 -16.24 11.34
N LYS A 364 14.04 -16.47 10.10
CA LYS A 364 13.80 -15.53 8.99
C LYS A 364 12.32 -15.35 8.71
N ASP A 365 11.55 -16.43 8.74
CA ASP A 365 10.10 -16.40 8.48
C ASP A 365 9.35 -15.67 9.59
N ASN A 366 9.73 -15.89 10.86
CA ASN A 366 9.18 -15.16 12.00
C ASN A 366 9.44 -13.64 11.88
N VAL A 367 10.69 -13.25 11.61
CA VAL A 367 11.06 -11.83 11.49
C VAL A 367 10.46 -11.22 10.21
N SER A 368 10.38 -11.96 9.10
CA SER A 368 9.67 -11.51 7.89
C SER A 368 8.20 -11.26 8.17
N THR A 369 7.54 -12.12 8.95
CA THR A 369 6.14 -11.94 9.38
C THR A 369 5.99 -10.70 10.26
N PHE A 370 6.90 -10.51 11.21
CA PHE A 370 6.96 -9.30 12.04
C PHE A 370 7.08 -8.04 11.19
N ILE A 371 8.08 -7.99 10.29
CA ILE A 371 8.32 -6.86 9.37
C ILE A 371 7.05 -6.54 8.56
N LYS A 372 6.47 -7.55 7.90
CA LYS A 372 5.30 -7.39 7.03
C LYS A 372 4.07 -6.89 7.78
N SER A 373 3.92 -7.26 9.05
CA SER A 373 2.76 -6.90 9.86
C SER A 373 2.57 -5.39 10.05
N PHE A 374 3.63 -4.60 9.93
CA PHE A 374 3.57 -3.16 10.08
C PHE A 374 3.07 -2.40 8.85
N TYR A 375 3.04 -3.00 7.66
CA TYR A 375 2.79 -2.20 6.46
C TYR A 375 2.17 -2.93 5.27
N GLU A 376 2.31 -4.26 5.16
CA GLU A 376 1.96 -4.96 3.93
C GLU A 376 0.47 -4.83 3.58
N GLN A 377 -0.42 -5.02 4.55
CA GLN A 377 -1.86 -4.85 4.34
C GLN A 377 -2.28 -3.37 4.42
N GLN A 378 -1.66 -2.59 5.32
CA GLN A 378 -1.98 -1.17 5.51
C GLN A 378 -1.79 -0.35 4.23
N LYS A 379 -0.68 -0.55 3.50
CA LYS A 379 -0.44 0.18 2.25
C LYS A 379 -1.47 -0.15 1.17
N ILE A 380 -2.11 -1.32 1.22
CA ILE A 380 -3.10 -1.75 0.23
C ILE A 380 -4.45 -1.09 0.53
N THR A 381 -4.87 -1.09 1.81
CA THR A 381 -6.11 -0.46 2.26
C THR A 381 -6.07 1.06 2.10
N GLU A 382 -4.89 1.68 2.20
CA GLU A 382 -4.64 3.11 1.93
C GLU A 382 -5.07 3.60 0.55
N GLY A 383 -5.36 2.71 -0.40
CA GLY A 383 -6.07 3.09 -1.62
C GLY A 383 -7.37 3.83 -1.31
N ALA A 384 -8.15 3.38 -0.33
CA ALA A 384 -9.37 4.10 0.05
C ALA A 384 -9.07 5.49 0.63
N LEU A 385 -7.95 5.66 1.34
CA LEU A 385 -7.50 6.95 1.87
C LEU A 385 -7.06 7.90 0.74
N TYR A 386 -6.35 7.38 -0.27
CA TYR A 386 -6.02 8.13 -1.47
C TYR A 386 -7.30 8.60 -2.19
N GLY A 387 -8.26 7.69 -2.39
CA GLY A 387 -9.56 8.00 -3.00
C GLY A 387 -10.32 9.07 -2.21
N TYR A 388 -10.23 9.06 -0.88
CA TYR A 388 -10.77 10.15 -0.05
C TYR A 388 -10.11 11.47 -0.39
N PHE A 389 -8.78 11.59 -0.32
CA PHE A 389 -8.10 12.86 -0.58
C PHE A 389 -8.32 13.36 -2.01
N GLU A 390 -8.32 12.45 -2.98
CA GLU A 390 -8.64 12.74 -4.38
C GLU A 390 -10.05 13.31 -4.54
N SER A 391 -11.07 12.64 -3.98
CA SER A 391 -12.46 13.10 -4.07
C SER A 391 -12.75 14.42 -3.35
N ASN A 392 -11.87 14.83 -2.42
CA ASN A 392 -11.94 16.10 -1.70
C ASN A 392 -10.97 17.17 -2.25
N GLY A 393 -10.24 16.89 -3.34
CA GLY A 393 -9.28 17.83 -3.92
C GLY A 393 -8.05 18.14 -3.05
N ASP A 394 -7.74 17.29 -2.07
CA ASP A 394 -6.57 17.44 -1.18
C ASP A 394 -5.34 16.82 -1.84
N SER A 395 -4.59 17.63 -2.59
CA SER A 395 -3.36 17.16 -3.26
C SER A 395 -2.25 16.79 -2.29
N LYS A 396 -2.16 17.46 -1.13
CA LYS A 396 -1.12 17.15 -0.13
C LYS A 396 -1.36 15.79 0.50
N GLY A 397 -2.61 15.47 0.81
CA GLY A 397 -2.99 14.13 1.28
C GLY A 397 -2.68 13.05 0.25
N GLN A 398 -2.98 13.31 -1.03
CA GLN A 398 -2.63 12.40 -2.14
C GLN A 398 -1.12 12.17 -2.25
N ASP A 399 -0.31 13.23 -2.29
CA ASP A 399 1.14 13.17 -2.42
C ASP A 399 1.77 12.37 -1.27
N GLN A 400 1.29 12.60 -0.04
CA GLN A 400 1.79 11.88 1.13
C GLN A 400 1.41 10.39 1.11
N VAL A 401 0.16 10.05 0.77
CA VAL A 401 -0.27 8.65 0.63
C VAL A 401 0.50 7.96 -0.49
N HIS A 402 0.77 8.65 -1.61
CA HIS A 402 1.59 8.12 -2.70
C HIS A 402 3.02 7.84 -2.23
N ALA A 403 3.64 8.77 -1.50
CA ALA A 403 5.00 8.63 -0.99
C ALA A 403 5.14 7.42 -0.04
N GLN A 404 4.15 7.15 0.82
CA GLN A 404 4.17 5.99 1.73
C GLN A 404 3.72 4.68 1.08
N TYR A 405 3.05 4.72 -0.08
CA TYR A 405 2.61 3.52 -0.79
C TYR A 405 3.79 2.66 -1.29
N LEU A 406 4.92 3.31 -1.62
CA LEU A 406 6.18 2.68 -2.04
C LEU A 406 6.04 1.70 -3.22
N ASN A 407 5.07 1.93 -4.10
CA ASN A 407 4.89 1.15 -5.32
C ASN A 407 5.30 1.97 -6.56
N PRO A 408 6.47 1.69 -7.16
CA PRO A 408 6.97 2.47 -8.29
C PRO A 408 6.31 2.10 -9.62
N PHE A 409 5.40 1.12 -9.63
CA PHE A 409 4.60 0.78 -10.81
C PHE A 409 3.30 1.58 -10.88
N ASP A 410 3.13 2.55 -9.99
CA ASP A 410 1.95 3.37 -9.89
C ASP A 410 2.31 4.86 -9.99
N GLY A 411 1.77 5.50 -11.03
CA GLY A 411 1.99 6.92 -11.27
C GLY A 411 1.09 7.81 -10.40
N LEU A 412 -0.05 7.28 -9.92
CA LEU A 412 -1.16 7.91 -9.18
C LEU A 412 -1.70 9.28 -9.68
N ALA A 413 -1.00 9.98 -10.56
CA ALA A 413 -1.39 11.24 -11.16
C ALA A 413 -2.59 11.09 -12.12
N LEU A 414 -3.51 12.07 -12.06
CA LEU A 414 -4.69 12.21 -12.93
C LEU A 414 -4.41 12.99 -14.21
#